data_AF-A0A3D2RLA2-F1
#
_entry.id   AF-A0A3D2RLA2-F1
#
_cell.length_a   1.000
_cell.length_b   1.000
_cell.length_c   1.000
_cell.angle_alpha   90.00
_cell.angle_beta   90.00
_cell.angle_gamma   90.00
#
_symmetry.space_group_name_H-M   'P 1'
#
loop_
_entity.id
_entity.type
_entity.pdbx_description
1 polymer ?
#
loop_
_entity_poly.entity_id
_entity_poly.type
_entity_poly.pdbx_seq_one_letter_code
_entity_poly.pdbx_strand_id
1 'polypeptide(L)'
;MVDHPRDVIASNIPGKVYEYGATGKPMLAVVPRGATSELIRRMDAGLCVPHQPEAVAEAMRRLIDGDAGIEPDPGRWAPFERRKSVERMAGVFREVLG
;
A
#
# COMPACT_ATOMS: atom_id res chain seq x y z
N MET A 1 -5.73 -1.70 20.84
CA MET A 1 -5.01 -0.74 19.97
C MET A 1 -3.56 -0.84 20.38
N VAL A 2 -2.76 -1.64 19.68
CA VAL A 2 -1.37 -1.86 20.13
C VAL A 2 -0.48 -0.89 19.37
N ASP A 3 -0.23 0.24 20.01
CA ASP A 3 0.83 1.18 19.67
C ASP A 3 2.15 0.47 20.02
N HIS A 4 2.83 -0.11 19.02
CA HIS A 4 4.15 -0.71 19.22
C HIS A 4 5.24 0.33 18.98
N PRO A 5 6.28 0.35 19.84
CA PRO A 5 7.41 1.28 19.75
C PRO A 5 8.13 1.22 18.39
N ARG A 6 8.61 2.40 17.96
CA ARG A 6 8.90 2.82 16.58
C ARG A 6 10.18 2.30 15.93
N ASP A 7 10.70 1.13 16.32
CA ASP A 7 11.97 0.60 15.76
C ASP A 7 11.83 -0.75 15.02
N VAL A 8 10.62 -1.30 14.89
CA VAL A 8 10.38 -2.56 14.15
C VAL A 8 9.92 -2.24 12.73
N ILE A 9 10.61 -2.80 11.73
CA ILE A 9 10.16 -2.76 10.33
C ILE A 9 8.73 -3.28 10.27
N ALA A 10 7.78 -2.42 9.89
CA ALA A 10 6.38 -2.80 9.79
C ALA A 10 6.22 -3.88 8.71
N SER A 11 6.02 -5.13 9.14
CA SER A 11 5.91 -6.29 8.24
C SER A 11 4.50 -6.52 7.73
N ASN A 12 3.49 -6.01 8.43
CA ASN A 12 2.09 -6.18 8.04
C ASN A 12 1.65 -5.08 7.06
N ILE A 13 0.82 -5.46 6.09
CA ILE A 13 0.15 -4.55 5.15
C ILE A 13 -1.34 -4.56 5.48
N PRO A 14 -1.93 -3.43 5.91
CA PRO A 14 -3.36 -3.36 6.18
C PRO A 14 -4.20 -3.67 4.93
N GLY A 15 -5.34 -4.36 5.10
CA GLY A 15 -6.23 -4.73 3.99
C GLY A 15 -6.70 -3.53 3.14
N LYS A 16 -6.92 -2.36 3.79
CA LYS A 16 -7.33 -1.12 3.12
C LYS A 16 -6.36 -0.63 2.04
N VAL A 17 -5.08 -1.01 2.10
CA VAL A 17 -4.11 -0.64 1.07
C VAL A 17 -4.50 -1.24 -0.29
N TYR A 18 -4.97 -2.48 -0.29
CA TYR A 18 -5.43 -3.16 -1.50
C TYR A 18 -6.76 -2.60 -2.00
N GLU A 19 -7.68 -2.26 -1.08
CA GLU A 19 -8.97 -1.64 -1.42
C GLU A 19 -8.79 -0.27 -2.07
N TYR A 20 -7.96 0.59 -1.48
CA TYR A 20 -7.69 1.93 -2.00
C TYR A 20 -6.91 1.87 -3.30
N GLY A 21 -5.93 0.98 -3.40
CA GLY A 21 -5.19 0.73 -4.64
C GLY A 21 -6.09 0.43 -5.83
N ALA A 22 -7.11 -0.42 -5.63
CA ALA A 22 -8.08 -0.77 -6.66
C ALA A 22 -8.97 0.41 -7.10
N THR A 23 -9.02 1.51 -6.34
CA THR A 23 -9.79 2.70 -6.74
C THR A 23 -9.10 3.58 -7.79
N GLY A 24 -7.80 3.39 -8.02
CA GLY A 24 -7.02 4.24 -8.93
C GLY A 24 -6.80 5.67 -8.42
N LYS A 25 -7.05 5.94 -7.13
CA LYS A 25 -6.79 7.24 -6.51
C LYS A 25 -5.45 7.26 -5.79
N PRO A 26 -4.67 8.35 -5.87
CA PRO A 26 -3.44 8.47 -5.10
C PRO A 26 -3.70 8.37 -3.59
N MET A 27 -2.88 7.58 -2.89
CA MET A 27 -2.91 7.45 -1.43
C MET A 27 -1.95 8.42 -0.75
N LEU A 28 -2.37 9.00 0.37
CA LEU A 28 -1.46 9.59 1.35
C LEU A 28 -1.27 8.61 2.51
N ALA A 29 -0.08 8.02 2.62
CA ALA A 29 0.23 7.04 3.66
C ALA A 29 1.17 7.64 4.71
N VAL A 30 0.64 7.83 5.92
CA VAL A 30 1.42 8.22 7.11
C VAL A 30 1.92 6.95 7.79
N VAL A 31 3.05 6.44 7.32
CA VAL A 31 3.57 5.13 7.72
C VAL A 31 5.10 5.15 7.89
N PRO A 32 5.66 4.39 8.84
CA PRO A 32 7.10 4.18 8.89
C PRO A 32 7.58 3.39 7.66
N ARG A 33 8.90 3.31 7.48
CA ARG A 33 9.50 2.42 6.47
C ARG A 33 9.11 0.96 6.77
N GLY A 34 8.74 0.24 5.73
CA GLY A 34 8.38 -1.17 5.80
C GLY A 34 7.44 -1.59 4.67
N ALA A 35 6.83 -2.75 4.82
CA ALA A 35 6.08 -3.46 3.80
C ALA A 35 4.97 -2.61 3.15
N THR A 36 4.25 -1.81 3.95
CA THR A 36 3.21 -0.90 3.43
C THR A 36 3.82 0.20 2.56
N SER A 37 4.85 0.90 3.05
CA SER A 37 5.51 1.98 2.28
C SER A 37 6.19 1.45 1.00
N GLU A 38 6.74 0.23 1.06
CA GLU A 38 7.39 -0.41 -0.07
C GLU A 38 6.37 -0.87 -1.12
N LEU A 39 5.24 -1.42 -0.69
CA LEU A 39 4.14 -1.76 -1.59
C LEU A 39 3.62 -0.51 -2.29
N ILE A 40 3.27 0.56 -1.55
CA ILE A 40 2.69 1.78 -2.15
C ILE A 40 3.64 2.40 -3.18
N ARG A 41 4.96 2.46 -2.88
CA ARG A 41 5.97 2.93 -3.84
C ARG A 41 6.11 2.01 -5.04
N ARG A 42 6.18 0.69 -4.82
CA ARG A 42 6.28 -0.29 -5.92
C ARG A 42 5.10 -0.19 -6.87
N MET A 43 3.90 0.06 -6.33
CA MET A 43 2.66 0.17 -7.10
C MET A 43 2.46 1.55 -7.73
N ASP A 44 3.36 2.51 -7.51
CA ASP A 44 3.19 3.92 -7.86
C ASP A 44 1.81 4.46 -7.49
N ALA A 45 1.40 4.20 -6.25
CA ALA A 45 0.01 4.38 -5.83
C ALA A 45 -0.19 5.49 -4.80
N GLY A 46 0.86 6.19 -4.37
CA GLY A 46 0.74 7.17 -3.30
C GLY A 46 2.05 7.76 -2.78
N LEU A 47 1.93 8.83 -1.99
CA LEU A 47 3.00 9.42 -1.20
C LEU A 47 3.07 8.72 0.17
N CYS A 48 4.29 8.38 0.60
CA CYS A 48 4.55 7.86 1.94
C CYS A 48 5.32 8.91 2.75
N VAL A 49 4.78 9.33 3.88
CA VAL A 49 5.35 10.40 4.74
C VAL A 49 5.49 9.95 6.19
N PRO A 50 6.44 10.53 6.95
CA PRO A 50 6.53 10.31 8.39
C PRO A 50 5.32 10.92 9.11
N HIS A 51 5.09 10.52 10.35
CA HIS A 51 4.05 11.07 11.22
C HIS A 51 4.46 12.44 11.78
N GLN A 52 4.60 13.42 10.88
CA GLN A 52 4.96 14.81 11.17
C GLN A 52 3.95 15.73 10.46
N PRO A 53 3.24 16.62 11.18
CA PRO A 53 2.19 17.46 10.60
C PRO A 53 2.63 18.22 9.33
N GLU A 54 3.86 18.74 9.32
CA GLU A 54 4.42 19.51 8.21
C GLU A 54 4.59 18.64 6.96
N ALA A 55 5.08 17.41 7.13
CA ALA A 55 5.25 16.45 6.03
C ALA A 55 3.90 15.98 5.48
N VAL A 56 2.91 15.78 6.35
CA VAL A 56 1.54 15.43 5.95
C VAL A 56 0.90 16.58 5.18
N ALA A 57 0.99 17.81 5.69
CA ALA A 57 0.43 18.99 5.03
C ALA A 57 1.05 19.24 3.66
N GLU A 58 2.36 19.05 3.52
CA GLU A 58 3.04 19.17 2.25
C GLU A 58 2.57 18.11 1.24
N ALA A 59 2.52 16.85 1.64
CA ALA A 59 2.03 15.80 0.76
C ALA A 59 0.55 15.98 0.39
N MET A 60 -0.29 16.52 1.30
CA MET A 60 -1.67 16.87 0.99
C MET A 60 -1.75 17.95 -0.10
N ARG A 61 -0.97 19.04 0.02
CA ARG A 61 -0.92 20.09 -1.01
C ARG A 61 -0.56 19.51 -2.37
N ARG A 62 0.51 18.72 -2.41
CA ARG A 62 0.97 18.08 -3.65
C ARG A 62 -0.08 17.20 -4.34
N LEU A 63 -0.87 16.49 -3.54
CA LEU A 63 -1.97 15.67 -4.04
C LEU A 63 -3.16 16.50 -4.52
N ILE A 64 -3.47 17.61 -3.85
CA ILE A 64 -4.56 18.52 -4.23
C ILE A 64 -4.21 19.29 -5.52
N ASP A 65 -2.97 19.75 -5.61
CA ASP A 65 -2.46 20.55 -6.74
C ASP A 65 -2.13 19.69 -7.97
N GLY A 66 -2.08 18.36 -7.81
CA GLY A 66 -1.79 17.42 -8.90
C GLY A 66 -0.32 17.32 -9.27
N ASP A 67 0.60 17.80 -8.43
CA ASP A 67 2.05 17.80 -8.67
C ASP A 67 2.78 16.61 -7.99
N ALA A 68 2.02 15.68 -7.41
CA ALA A 68 2.58 14.56 -6.68
C ALA A 68 3.44 13.63 -7.56
N GLY A 69 3.25 13.68 -8.88
CA GLY A 69 4.01 12.87 -9.84
C GLY A 69 3.72 11.38 -9.73
N ILE A 70 2.48 11.04 -9.36
CA ILE A 70 2.01 9.66 -9.18
C ILE A 70 0.94 9.38 -10.22
N GLU A 71 1.02 8.23 -10.88
CA GLU A 71 0.02 7.78 -11.84
C GLU A 71 -0.54 6.41 -11.41
N PRO A 72 -1.55 6.39 -10.49
CA PRO A 72 -2.05 5.13 -9.96
C PRO A 72 -2.78 4.33 -11.05
N ASP A 73 -2.29 3.11 -11.29
CA ASP A 73 -2.96 2.16 -12.18
C ASP A 73 -3.73 1.10 -11.36
N PRO A 74 -5.08 1.12 -11.35
CA PRO A 74 -5.89 0.12 -10.65
C PRO A 74 -5.67 -1.30 -11.18
N GLY A 75 -5.26 -1.46 -12.45
CA GLY A 75 -4.96 -2.75 -13.08
C GLY A 75 -3.79 -3.48 -12.41
N ARG A 76 -2.83 -2.75 -11.83
CA ARG A 76 -1.72 -3.35 -11.09
C ARG A 76 -2.19 -4.11 -9.84
N TRP A 77 -3.39 -3.83 -9.35
CA TRP A 77 -3.97 -4.45 -8.17
C TRP A 77 -4.78 -5.71 -8.47
N ALA A 78 -5.05 -6.03 -9.73
CA ALA A 78 -5.74 -7.25 -10.15
C ALA A 78 -5.15 -8.55 -9.56
N PRO A 79 -3.81 -8.69 -9.37
CA PRO A 79 -3.25 -9.83 -8.64
C PRO A 79 -3.79 -9.98 -7.21
N PHE A 80 -4.17 -8.91 -6.53
CA PHE A 80 -4.65 -8.97 -5.15
C PHE A 80 -6.16 -9.21 -5.04
N GLU A 81 -6.86 -9.35 -6.17
CA GLU A 81 -8.27 -9.76 -6.17
C GLU A 81 -8.45 -11.08 -5.42
N ARG A 82 -9.57 -11.19 -4.70
CA ARG A 82 -9.91 -12.38 -3.90
C ARG A 82 -9.78 -13.67 -4.71
N ARG A 83 -10.34 -13.67 -5.93
CA ARG A 83 -10.30 -14.83 -6.83
C ARG A 83 -8.87 -15.24 -7.17
N LYS A 84 -8.04 -14.29 -7.59
CA LYS A 84 -6.61 -14.52 -7.93
C LYS A 84 -5.78 -14.97 -6.73
N SER A 85 -6.09 -14.45 -5.55
CA SER A 85 -5.42 -14.82 -4.30
C SER A 85 -5.76 -16.25 -3.89
N VAL A 86 -7.04 -16.65 -3.97
CA VAL A 86 -7.49 -18.02 -3.70
C VAL A 86 -6.91 -19.01 -4.72
N GLU A 87 -6.88 -18.64 -6.01
CA GLU A 87 -6.27 -19.44 -7.08
C GLU A 87 -4.79 -19.75 -6.78
N ARG A 88 -4.03 -18.73 -6.35
CA ARG A 88 -2.62 -18.88 -5.94
C ARG A 88 -2.46 -19.75 -4.70
N MET A 89 -3.28 -19.53 -3.68
CA MET A 89 -3.25 -20.31 -2.46
C MET A 89 -3.51 -21.80 -2.75
N ALA A 90 -4.53 -22.11 -3.56
CA ALA A 90 -4.81 -23.47 -3.99
C ALA A 90 -3.66 -24.09 -4.82
N GLY A 91 -2.93 -23.28 -5.58
CA GLY A 91 -1.72 -23.70 -6.30
C GLY A 91 -0.63 -24.22 -5.36
N VAL A 92 -0.35 -23.49 -4.28
CA VAL A 92 0.63 -23.90 -3.25
C VAL A 92 0.21 -25.21 -2.59
N PHE A 93 -1.08 -25.37 -2.25
CA PHE A 93 -1.57 -26.64 -1.69
C PHE A 93 -1.38 -27.82 -2.64
N ARG A 94 -1.61 -27.64 -3.95
CA ARG A 94 -1.38 -28.70 -4.95
C ARG A 94 0.10 -29.05 -5.09
N GLU A 95 0.99 -28.07 -4.98
CA GLU A 95 2.44 -28.29 -5.07
C GLU A 95 2.99 -29.09 -3.88
N VAL A 96 2.45 -28.86 -2.68
CA VAL A 96 2.93 -29.50 -1.46
C VAL A 96 2.28 -30.87 -1.20
N LEU A 97 1.02 -31.05 -1.63
CA LEU A 97 0.22 -32.25 -1.36
C LEU A 97 0.12 -33.22 -2.55
N GLY A 98 0.61 -32.81 -3.73
CA GLY A 98 0.75 -33.66 -4.93
C GLY A 98 2.12 -34.29 -5.04
#